data_AF-B1Q4W6-F1
#
_entry.id   AF-B1Q4W6-F1
#
_cell.length_a   1.000
_cell.length_b   1.000
_cell.length_c   1.000
_cell.angle_alpha   90.00
_cell.angle_beta   90.00
_cell.angle_gamma   90.00
#
_symmetry.space_group_name_H-M   'P 1'
#
loop_
_entity.id
_entity.type
_entity.pdbx_description
1 polymer ?
#
loop_
_entity_poly.entity_id
_entity_poly.type
_entity_poly.pdbx_seq_one_letter_code
_entity_poly.pdbx_strand_id
1 'polypeptide(L)'
;EWGPFDLVIGGSPCNDLSIVNPARKGLYEGTGRLFFEFYRLLHDARPKEGDDRPFFWLFENVVAMGVSDKRDISRFLESNPVMIDAKEVSAAHRARYFWGNLPGMNRPLASTVNDKLELQECLEHGRIAKFSKVRTITTRSNSIKQGKDQHFPVFMNEKEDILWCTEMERCLASCP
;
A
#
# COMPACT_ATOMS: atom_id res chain seq x y z
N GLU A 1 10.38 17.95 -22.03
CA GLU A 1 11.70 17.44 -22.44
C GLU A 1 12.04 16.04 -21.93
N TRP A 2 11.32 15.47 -20.93
CA TRP A 2 11.65 14.15 -20.36
C TRP A 2 10.80 12.98 -20.85
N GLY A 3 9.75 13.23 -21.65
CA GLY A 3 8.89 12.21 -22.24
C GLY A 3 9.24 11.89 -23.69
N PRO A 4 8.51 10.96 -24.33
CA PRO A 4 7.27 10.35 -23.87
C PRO A 4 7.47 9.32 -22.75
N PHE A 5 6.42 9.09 -21.95
CA PHE A 5 6.38 8.08 -20.91
C PHE A 5 5.39 6.98 -21.28
N ASP A 6 5.76 5.72 -21.11
CA ASP A 6 4.87 4.58 -21.35
C ASP A 6 4.11 4.15 -20.08
N LEU A 7 4.66 4.48 -18.90
CA LEU A 7 4.10 4.15 -17.60
C LEU A 7 4.29 5.30 -16.61
N VAL A 8 3.20 5.71 -15.94
CA VAL A 8 3.21 6.69 -14.86
C VAL A 8 2.67 6.06 -13.57
N ILE A 9 3.50 5.96 -12.54
CA ILE A 9 3.10 5.41 -11.23
C ILE A 9 3.26 6.43 -10.12
N GLY A 10 2.42 6.34 -9.09
CA GLY A 10 2.54 7.20 -7.92
C GLY A 10 1.68 6.76 -6.74
N GLY A 11 2.10 7.19 -5.55
CA GLY A 11 1.31 7.10 -4.33
C GLY A 11 1.55 8.36 -3.51
N SER A 12 0.50 9.17 -3.32
CA SER A 12 0.65 10.41 -2.56
C SER A 12 0.70 10.14 -1.05
N PRO A 13 1.36 11.00 -0.25
CA PRO A 13 1.41 10.81 1.20
C PRO A 13 0.00 10.72 1.83
N CYS A 14 -0.28 9.59 2.48
CA CYS A 14 -1.60 9.30 3.04
C CYS A 14 -1.86 9.94 4.41
N ASN A 15 -0.92 10.70 4.98
CA ASN A 15 -1.03 11.23 6.35
C ASN A 15 -2.29 12.08 6.57
N ASP A 16 -2.66 12.90 5.59
CA ASP A 16 -3.86 13.75 5.63
C ASP A 16 -5.10 13.09 4.99
N LEU A 17 -4.96 11.89 4.42
CA LEU A 17 -6.06 11.11 3.85
C LEU A 17 -6.54 10.00 4.80
N SER A 18 -5.62 9.43 5.57
CA SER A 18 -5.87 8.30 6.45
C SER A 18 -6.73 8.68 7.64
N ILE A 19 -7.87 8.00 7.83
CA ILE A 19 -8.74 8.16 9.00
C ILE A 19 -8.08 7.72 10.31
N VAL A 20 -6.96 6.98 10.23
CA VAL A 20 -6.12 6.63 11.38
C VAL A 20 -5.46 7.86 11.99
N ASN A 21 -5.24 8.91 11.20
CA ASN A 21 -4.80 10.20 11.71
C ASN A 21 -6.01 11.05 12.14
N PRO A 22 -6.20 11.33 13.44
CA PRO A 22 -7.30 12.18 13.90
C PRO A 22 -7.14 13.63 13.47
N ALA A 23 -5.91 14.09 13.20
CA ALA A 23 -5.58 15.44 12.78
C ALA A 23 -5.51 15.60 11.24
N ARG A 24 -6.08 14.64 10.49
CA ARG A 24 -6.07 14.66 9.02
C ARG A 24 -6.76 15.91 8.48
N LYS A 25 -6.21 16.48 7.42
CA LYS A 25 -6.78 17.67 6.75
C LYS A 25 -7.62 17.36 5.51
N GLY A 26 -7.62 16.11 5.04
CA GLY A 26 -8.36 15.68 3.85
C GLY A 26 -7.63 15.95 2.53
N LEU A 27 -8.30 15.66 1.42
CA LEU A 27 -7.71 15.72 0.08
C LEU A 27 -7.25 17.11 -0.37
N TYR A 28 -7.94 18.17 0.07
CA TYR A 28 -7.73 19.53 -0.44
C TYR A 28 -6.74 20.35 0.40
N GLU A 29 -6.28 19.83 1.53
CA GLU A 29 -5.38 20.51 2.46
C GLU A 29 -4.15 19.65 2.83
N GLY A 30 -3.19 20.26 3.53
CA GLY A 30 -2.00 19.56 4.00
C GLY A 30 -1.24 18.85 2.88
N THR A 31 -0.85 17.60 3.12
CA THR A 31 -0.20 16.75 2.12
C THR A 31 -1.19 16.04 1.18
N GLY A 32 -2.50 16.05 1.48
CA GLY A 32 -3.53 15.44 0.64
C GLY A 32 -3.55 16.02 -0.77
N ARG A 33 -3.29 17.34 -0.88
CA ARG A 33 -3.26 18.06 -2.16
C ARG A 33 -2.21 17.54 -3.15
N LEU A 34 -1.20 16.80 -2.68
CA LEU A 34 -0.17 16.22 -3.56
C LEU A 34 -0.74 15.17 -4.52
N PHE A 35 -1.95 14.66 -4.26
CA PHE A 35 -2.72 13.94 -5.26
C PHE A 35 -2.90 14.74 -6.56
N PHE A 36 -3.20 16.04 -6.46
CA PHE A 36 -3.44 16.89 -7.63
C PHE A 36 -2.17 17.12 -8.47
N GLU A 37 -0.98 17.04 -7.86
CA GLU A 37 0.27 17.04 -8.62
C GLU A 37 0.44 15.77 -9.46
N PHE A 38 0.10 14.60 -8.90
CA PHE A 38 0.06 13.37 -9.68
C PHE A 38 -0.95 13.48 -10.83
N TYR A 39 -2.17 13.95 -10.55
CA TYR A 39 -3.19 14.14 -11.57
C TYR A 39 -2.73 15.09 -12.69
N ARG A 40 -2.09 16.20 -12.35
CA ARG A 40 -1.53 17.15 -13.32
C ARG A 40 -0.46 16.49 -14.20
N LEU A 41 0.50 15.81 -13.59
CA LEU A 41 1.58 15.13 -14.32
C LEU A 41 1.07 13.96 -15.17
N LEU A 42 0.04 13.24 -14.71
CA LEU A 42 -0.63 12.20 -15.48
C LEU A 42 -1.29 12.77 -16.74
N HIS A 43 -1.93 13.92 -16.62
CA HIS A 43 -2.51 14.63 -17.77
C HIS A 43 -1.42 15.08 -18.75
N ASP A 44 -0.33 15.67 -18.25
CA ASP A 44 0.80 16.14 -19.06
C ASP A 44 1.52 14.98 -19.81
N ALA A 45 1.55 13.77 -19.22
CA ALA A 45 2.21 12.59 -19.80
C ALA A 45 1.35 11.80 -20.79
N ARG A 46 0.01 12.01 -20.78
CA ARG A 46 -0.93 11.26 -21.61
C ARG A 46 -0.65 11.51 -23.10
N PRO A 47 -0.67 10.46 -23.96
CA PRO A 47 -0.63 10.64 -25.41
C PRO A 47 -1.71 11.62 -25.88
N LYS A 48 -1.40 12.39 -26.92
CA LYS A 48 -2.39 13.27 -27.54
C LYS A 48 -3.42 12.42 -28.29
N GLU A 49 -4.60 12.99 -28.51
CA GLU A 49 -5.62 12.34 -29.33
C GLU A 49 -5.07 12.01 -30.72
N GLY A 50 -5.26 10.76 -31.17
CA GLY A 50 -4.70 10.23 -32.42
C GLY A 50 -3.32 9.57 -32.28
N ASP A 51 -2.69 9.61 -31.11
CA ASP A 51 -1.48 8.83 -30.80
C ASP A 51 -1.87 7.53 -30.08
N ASP A 52 -1.93 6.43 -30.84
CA ASP A 52 -2.34 5.10 -30.36
C ASP A 52 -1.22 4.35 -29.59
N ARG A 53 -0.14 5.05 -29.19
CA ARG A 53 0.92 4.41 -28.40
C ARG A 53 0.36 3.87 -27.08
N PRO A 54 0.80 2.68 -26.63
CA PRO A 54 0.43 2.18 -25.31
C PRO A 54 0.81 3.17 -24.21
N PHE A 55 -0.12 3.43 -23.30
CA PHE A 55 0.11 4.29 -22.15
C PHE A 55 -0.59 3.73 -20.92
N PHE A 56 0.19 3.51 -19.87
CA PHE A 56 -0.28 2.94 -18.62
C PHE A 56 -0.07 3.89 -17.45
N TRP A 57 -0.93 3.79 -16.46
CA TRP A 57 -0.79 4.51 -15.22
C TRP A 57 -1.36 3.74 -14.03
N LEU A 58 -0.81 4.01 -12.85
CA LEU A 58 -1.22 3.42 -11.59
C LEU A 58 -1.08 4.45 -10.47
N PHE A 59 -2.13 4.60 -9.67
CA PHE A 59 -2.13 5.41 -8.47
C PHE A 59 -2.55 4.57 -7.26
N GLU A 60 -1.74 4.58 -6.21
CA GLU A 60 -1.97 3.84 -4.96
C GLU A 60 -2.34 4.78 -3.82
N ASN A 61 -3.25 4.34 -2.94
CA ASN A 61 -3.45 4.97 -1.65
C ASN A 61 -4.13 4.05 -0.61
N VAL A 62 -4.23 4.52 0.64
CA VAL A 62 -4.81 3.76 1.75
C VAL A 62 -6.31 3.49 1.60
N VAL A 63 -6.76 2.28 1.96
CA VAL A 63 -8.21 1.97 2.02
C VAL A 63 -8.93 2.79 3.10
N ALA A 64 -8.21 3.10 4.17
CA ALA A 64 -8.70 3.83 5.33
C ALA A 64 -8.78 5.35 5.07
N MET A 65 -9.47 5.78 4.01
CA MET A 65 -9.69 7.20 3.67
C MET A 65 -11.18 7.59 3.76
N GLY A 66 -11.48 8.88 3.77
CA GLY A 66 -12.85 9.38 3.74
C GLY A 66 -13.59 8.95 2.47
N VAL A 67 -14.90 8.67 2.57
CA VAL A 67 -15.73 8.28 1.42
C VAL A 67 -15.77 9.40 0.37
N SER A 68 -15.82 10.66 0.79
CA SER A 68 -15.74 11.83 -0.09
C SER A 68 -14.40 11.91 -0.81
N ASP A 69 -13.28 11.71 -0.11
CA ASP A 69 -11.93 11.75 -0.70
C ASP A 69 -11.77 10.65 -1.74
N LYS A 70 -12.20 9.41 -1.43
CA LYS A 70 -12.20 8.29 -2.38
C LYS A 70 -13.00 8.61 -3.64
N ARG A 71 -14.22 9.15 -3.47
CA ARG A 71 -15.10 9.51 -4.58
C ARG A 71 -14.46 10.60 -5.44
N ASP A 72 -13.90 11.61 -4.82
CA ASP A 72 -13.30 12.75 -5.53
C ASP A 72 -12.04 12.29 -6.29
N ILE A 73 -11.14 11.52 -5.66
CA ILE A 73 -9.99 10.89 -6.35
C ILE A 73 -10.46 10.08 -7.57
N SER A 74 -11.49 9.24 -7.40
CA SER A 74 -12.04 8.42 -8.49
C SER A 74 -12.63 9.27 -9.61
N ARG A 75 -13.23 10.43 -9.26
CA ARG A 75 -13.76 11.39 -10.25
C ARG A 75 -12.66 12.06 -11.04
N PHE A 76 -11.58 12.51 -10.39
CA PHE A 76 -10.43 13.13 -11.08
C PHE A 76 -9.70 12.12 -11.97
N LEU A 77 -9.51 10.89 -11.49
CA LEU A 77 -8.84 9.85 -12.26
C LEU A 77 -9.74 9.15 -13.30
N GLU A 78 -11.02 9.51 -13.35
CA GLU A 78 -12.04 8.89 -14.22
C GLU A 78 -12.07 7.36 -14.14
N SER A 79 -11.77 6.81 -12.96
CA SER A 79 -11.63 5.38 -12.72
C SER A 79 -11.99 5.03 -11.28
N ASN A 80 -12.50 3.83 -11.06
CA ASN A 80 -12.76 3.30 -9.72
C ASN A 80 -11.57 2.44 -9.26
N PRO A 81 -11.25 2.43 -7.96
CA PRO A 81 -10.12 1.65 -7.47
C PRO A 81 -10.44 0.17 -7.38
N VAL A 82 -9.43 -0.65 -7.59
CA VAL A 82 -9.38 -2.03 -7.10
C VAL A 82 -8.81 -2.04 -5.69
N MET A 83 -9.41 -2.79 -4.79
CA MET A 83 -8.88 -3.00 -3.44
C MET A 83 -8.07 -4.29 -3.41
N ILE A 84 -6.81 -4.18 -3.03
CA ILE A 84 -5.88 -5.30 -2.90
C ILE A 84 -5.33 -5.28 -1.47
N ASP A 85 -5.41 -6.41 -0.78
CA ASP A 85 -4.79 -6.62 0.53
C ASP A 85 -3.59 -7.54 0.38
N ALA A 86 -2.41 -7.06 0.80
CA ALA A 86 -1.17 -7.81 0.71
C ALA A 86 -1.22 -9.14 1.48
N LYS A 87 -2.15 -9.34 2.41
CA LYS A 87 -2.27 -10.60 3.17
C LYS A 87 -2.37 -11.85 2.28
N GLU A 88 -2.85 -11.72 1.04
CA GLU A 88 -2.98 -12.84 0.08
C GLU A 88 -1.62 -13.28 -0.51
N VAL A 89 -0.60 -12.41 -0.44
CA VAL A 89 0.72 -12.60 -1.05
C VAL A 89 1.88 -12.29 -0.08
N SER A 90 1.59 -11.92 1.17
CA SER A 90 2.56 -11.49 2.17
C SER A 90 2.10 -11.86 3.59
N ALA A 91 3.05 -11.92 4.52
CA ALA A 91 2.84 -12.09 5.95
C ALA A 91 2.24 -10.86 6.68
N ALA A 92 1.83 -9.81 5.96
CA ALA A 92 1.28 -8.59 6.55
C ALA A 92 -0.09 -8.21 5.97
N HIS A 93 -0.98 -7.72 6.82
CA HIS A 93 -2.18 -7.01 6.38
C HIS A 93 -1.79 -5.65 5.82
N ARG A 94 -2.18 -5.35 4.57
CA ARG A 94 -1.93 -4.06 3.93
C ARG A 94 -2.93 -3.84 2.80
N ALA A 95 -4.18 -3.58 3.17
CA ALA A 95 -5.21 -3.20 2.22
C ALA A 95 -4.95 -1.80 1.64
N ARG A 96 -4.89 -1.70 0.31
CA ARG A 96 -4.70 -0.48 -0.48
C ARG A 96 -5.66 -0.41 -1.66
N TYR A 97 -6.00 0.81 -2.06
CA TYR A 97 -6.72 1.09 -3.29
C TYR A 97 -5.73 1.38 -4.41
N PHE A 98 -5.99 0.81 -5.57
CA PHE A 98 -5.23 1.01 -6.79
C PHE A 98 -6.16 1.49 -7.89
N TRP A 99 -5.95 2.71 -8.36
CA TRP A 99 -6.58 3.25 -9.56
C TRP A 99 -5.62 3.11 -10.72
N GLY A 100 -6.11 2.76 -11.90
CA GLY A 100 -5.23 2.64 -13.05
C GLY A 100 -5.93 2.05 -14.25
N ASN A 101 -5.14 1.81 -15.29
CA ASN A 101 -5.57 1.15 -16.51
C ASN A 101 -4.66 -0.05 -16.86
N LEU A 102 -3.93 -0.59 -15.88
CA LEU A 102 -3.12 -1.78 -16.10
C LEU A 102 -4.02 -2.97 -16.50
N PRO A 103 -3.60 -3.80 -17.47
CA PRO A 103 -4.37 -4.96 -17.88
C PRO A 103 -4.56 -5.93 -16.71
N GLY A 104 -5.81 -6.34 -16.48
CA GLY A 104 -6.13 -7.37 -15.50
C GLY A 104 -6.02 -6.95 -14.03
N MET A 105 -6.11 -5.65 -13.69
CA MET A 105 -6.07 -5.19 -12.29
C MET A 105 -7.11 -5.87 -11.39
N ASN A 106 -8.26 -6.28 -11.93
CA ASN A 106 -9.34 -6.92 -11.17
C ASN A 106 -9.17 -8.44 -11.07
N ARG A 107 -8.07 -9.00 -11.59
CA ARG A 107 -7.83 -10.45 -11.50
C ARG A 107 -7.55 -10.85 -10.04
N PRO A 108 -7.93 -12.06 -9.63
CA PRO A 108 -7.54 -12.58 -8.32
C PRO A 108 -6.02 -12.54 -8.16
N LEU A 109 -5.56 -12.19 -6.96
CA LEU A 109 -4.14 -12.32 -6.61
C LEU A 109 -3.79 -13.81 -6.59
N ALA A 110 -2.65 -14.13 -7.18
CA ALA A 110 -2.05 -15.45 -7.11
C ALA A 110 -0.74 -15.33 -6.36
N SER A 111 -0.62 -16.03 -5.24
CA SER A 111 0.66 -16.20 -4.57
C SER A 111 1.57 -17.10 -5.41
N THR A 112 2.86 -16.82 -5.33
CA THR A 112 3.93 -17.60 -5.94
C THR A 112 4.64 -18.42 -4.87
N VAL A 113 5.39 -19.44 -5.28
CA VAL A 113 6.16 -20.30 -4.36
C VAL A 113 7.21 -19.51 -3.55
N ASN A 114 7.61 -18.33 -4.03
CA ASN A 114 8.59 -17.47 -3.35
C ASN A 114 7.94 -16.51 -2.34
N ASP A 115 6.61 -16.41 -2.31
CA ASP A 115 5.91 -15.51 -1.40
C ASP A 115 5.88 -16.10 0.01
N LYS A 116 6.34 -15.29 0.97
CA LYS A 116 6.31 -15.62 2.40
C LYS A 116 4.97 -15.21 2.97
N LEU A 117 4.07 -16.18 3.11
CA LEU A 117 2.69 -15.94 3.53
C LEU A 117 2.55 -15.97 5.06
N GLU A 118 3.41 -16.73 5.74
CA GLU A 118 3.40 -16.84 7.19
C GLU A 118 4.55 -16.03 7.79
N LEU A 119 4.28 -15.38 8.93
CA LEU A 119 5.25 -14.56 9.63
C LEU A 119 6.53 -15.34 9.97
N GLN A 120 6.38 -16.62 10.29
CA GLN A 120 7.48 -17.50 10.63
C GLN A 120 8.52 -17.62 9.49
N GLU A 121 8.08 -17.53 8.22
CA GLU A 121 8.95 -17.58 7.05
C GLU A 121 9.77 -16.29 6.86
N CYS A 122 9.35 -15.22 7.52
CA CYS A 122 10.04 -13.93 7.53
C CYS A 122 11.06 -13.81 8.67
N LEU A 123 10.98 -14.62 9.72
CA LEU A 123 11.82 -14.48 10.91
C LEU A 123 13.24 -14.98 10.70
N GLU A 124 14.18 -14.47 11.50
CA GLU A 124 15.53 -15.02 11.59
C GLU A 124 15.58 -16.30 12.43
N HIS A 125 16.71 -17.02 12.34
CA HIS A 125 16.91 -18.28 13.04
C HIS A 125 16.78 -18.13 14.58
N GLY A 126 16.15 -19.12 15.22
CA GLY A 126 15.96 -19.14 16.69
C GLY A 126 14.81 -18.27 17.19
N ARG A 127 13.96 -17.76 16.30
CA ARG A 127 12.82 -16.88 16.63
C ARG A 127 11.51 -17.54 16.21
N ILE A 128 10.48 -17.38 17.05
CA ILE A 128 9.19 -18.06 16.90
C ILE A 128 8.07 -17.03 16.75
N ALA A 129 7.28 -17.15 15.69
CA ALA A 129 6.13 -16.29 15.43
C ALA A 129 4.96 -16.63 16.37
N LYS A 130 4.35 -15.60 16.98
CA LYS A 130 3.12 -15.75 17.78
C LYS A 130 1.84 -15.66 16.95
N PHE A 131 1.94 -15.10 15.75
CA PHE A 131 0.82 -14.86 14.85
C PHE A 131 1.19 -15.34 13.45
N SER A 132 0.20 -15.76 12.67
CA SER A 132 0.39 -16.13 11.26
C SER A 132 0.74 -14.93 10.39
N LYS A 133 0.05 -13.81 10.62
CA LYS A 133 0.29 -12.54 9.92
C LYS A 133 0.34 -11.38 10.90
N VAL A 134 1.12 -10.36 10.56
CA VAL A 134 1.13 -9.10 11.30
C VAL A 134 0.09 -8.12 10.76
N ARG A 135 -0.42 -7.26 11.65
CA ARG A 135 -1.20 -6.09 11.26
C ARG A 135 -0.40 -5.13 10.39
N THR A 136 -1.10 -4.17 9.79
CA THR A 136 -0.49 -3.10 8.99
C THR A 136 0.65 -2.41 9.72
N ILE A 137 1.86 -2.59 9.21
CA ILE A 137 3.05 -1.89 9.68
C ILE A 137 2.96 -0.43 9.23
N THR A 138 3.15 0.49 10.18
CA THR A 138 3.17 1.93 9.94
C THR A 138 4.52 2.51 10.36
N THR A 139 4.72 3.81 10.14
CA THR A 139 5.92 4.52 10.60
C THR A 139 6.02 4.62 12.13
N ARG A 140 4.97 4.28 12.88
CA ARG A 140 4.98 4.28 14.34
C ARG A 140 5.29 2.89 14.89
N SER A 141 6.22 2.83 15.85
CA SER A 141 6.67 1.58 16.49
C SER A 141 5.55 0.79 17.17
N ASN A 142 4.49 1.46 17.63
CA ASN A 142 3.33 0.81 18.23
C ASN A 142 2.55 -0.07 17.25
N SER A 143 2.68 0.13 15.93
CA SER A 143 2.05 -0.73 14.92
C SER A 143 2.62 -2.14 14.86
N ILE A 144 3.82 -2.37 15.41
CA ILE A 144 4.42 -3.70 15.54
C ILE A 144 3.71 -4.54 16.60
N LYS A 145 3.07 -3.90 17.60
CA LYS A 145 2.32 -4.60 18.63
C LYS A 145 1.00 -5.11 18.09
N GLN A 146 0.66 -6.34 18.43
CA GLN A 146 -0.50 -7.07 17.92
C GLN A 146 -1.61 -7.18 18.97
N GLY A 147 -2.84 -7.40 18.51
CA GLY A 147 -3.99 -7.59 19.40
C GLY A 147 -4.47 -6.30 20.09
N LYS A 148 -5.45 -6.44 20.99
CA LYS A 148 -5.87 -5.34 21.89
C LYS A 148 -4.89 -5.19 23.05
N ASP A 149 -4.31 -6.30 23.47
CA ASP A 149 -3.39 -6.43 24.61
C ASP A 149 -1.95 -6.00 24.27
N GLN A 150 -1.71 -5.55 23.03
CA GLN A 150 -0.44 -5.01 22.57
C GLN A 150 0.77 -5.93 22.77
N HIS A 151 0.61 -7.22 22.47
CA HIS A 151 1.71 -8.19 22.50
C HIS A 151 2.71 -7.94 21.40
N PHE A 152 3.99 -8.23 21.64
CA PHE A 152 4.94 -8.30 20.54
C PHE A 152 4.72 -9.57 19.70
N PRO A 153 5.04 -9.54 18.39
CA PRO A 153 4.68 -10.63 17.48
C PRO A 153 5.61 -11.84 17.52
N VAL A 154 6.76 -11.76 18.19
CA VAL A 154 7.81 -12.79 18.17
C VAL A 154 8.20 -13.20 19.58
N PHE A 155 8.57 -14.47 19.75
CA PHE A 155 9.30 -14.99 20.90
C PHE A 155 10.75 -15.31 20.53
N MET A 156 11.68 -14.94 21.40
CA MET A 156 13.08 -15.33 21.34
C MET A 156 13.58 -15.59 22.76
N ASN A 157 14.15 -16.76 23.03
CA ASN A 157 14.63 -17.15 24.36
C ASN A 157 13.57 -16.96 25.46
N GLU A 158 12.35 -17.47 25.22
CA GLU A 158 11.20 -17.40 26.14
C GLU A 158 10.70 -15.98 26.47
N LYS A 159 11.18 -14.95 25.75
CA LYS A 159 10.76 -13.56 25.93
C LYS A 159 10.12 -13.01 24.66
N GLU A 160 9.13 -12.16 24.84
CA GLU A 160 8.52 -11.42 23.73
C GLU A 160 9.53 -10.42 23.15
N ASP A 161 9.57 -10.33 21.82
CA ASP A 161 10.44 -9.44 21.07
C ASP A 161 9.73 -8.83 19.85
N ILE A 162 10.20 -7.65 19.42
CA ILE A 162 9.73 -6.96 18.21
C ILE A 162 10.24 -7.65 16.94
N LEU A 163 9.65 -7.31 15.80
CA LEU A 163 10.26 -7.61 14.50
C LEU A 163 11.54 -6.81 14.30
N TRP A 164 12.56 -7.48 13.79
CA TRP A 164 13.77 -6.80 13.32
C TRP A 164 13.55 -6.17 11.96
N CYS A 165 14.42 -5.22 11.57
CA CYS A 165 14.31 -4.54 10.28
C CYS A 165 14.36 -5.52 9.10
N THR A 166 15.24 -6.52 9.14
CA THR A 166 15.35 -7.54 8.09
C THR A 166 14.08 -8.40 7.99
N GLU A 167 13.42 -8.68 9.12
CA GLU A 167 12.16 -9.42 9.17
C GLU A 167 11.00 -8.58 8.64
N MET A 168 10.98 -7.27 8.94
CA MET A 168 10.01 -6.32 8.38
C MET A 168 10.17 -6.18 6.86
N GLU A 169 11.40 -6.09 6.36
CA GLU A 169 11.70 -6.08 4.92
C GLU A 169 11.15 -7.34 4.25
N ARG A 170 11.37 -8.52 4.83
CA ARG A 170 10.82 -9.78 4.32
C ARG A 170 9.29 -9.82 4.33
N CYS A 171 8.65 -9.30 5.38
CA CYS A 171 7.18 -9.21 5.43
C CYS A 171 6.64 -8.30 4.31
N LEU A 172 7.33 -7.21 3.98
CA LEU A 172 6.86 -6.22 3.02
C LEU A 172 7.31 -6.48 1.57
N ALA A 173 8.19 -7.46 1.34
CA ALA A 173 8.80 -7.74 0.04
C ALA A 173 7.78 -8.03 -1.07
N SER A 174 6.72 -8.78 -0.76
CA SER A 174 5.66 -9.15 -1.71
C SER A 174 4.42 -8.26 -1.62
N CYS A 175 4.49 -7.12 -0.91
CA CYS A 175 3.38 -6.17 -0.87
C CYS A 175 3.27 -5.43 -2.22
N PRO A 176 2.09 -5.42 -2.86
CA PRO A 176 1.81 -4.58 -4.02
C PRO A 176 1.75 -3.09 -3.68
#